data_AF-A0A8T4UFA0-F1
#
_entry.id   AF-A0A8T4UFA0-F1
#
_cell.length_a   1.000
_cell.length_b   1.000
_cell.length_c   1.000
_cell.angle_alpha   90.00
_cell.angle_beta   90.00
_cell.angle_gamma   90.00
#
_symmetry.space_group_name_H-M   'P 1'
#
loop_
_entity.id
_entity.type
_entity.pdbx_description
1 polymer ?
#
loop_
_entity_poly.entity_id
_entity_poly.type
_entity_poly.pdbx_seq_one_letter_code
_entity_poly.pdbx_strand_id
1 'polypeptide(L)'
;MPVNISTAVDSLVELVNNKKRIPLEEAAKELGLPEHIINEWAVFLEEEEILTIEYQFTTPFLIAKGKKTVEESRDYSQDIEILTRQIEIMQSGLNKIVIKHAIVIKDVDDVKIALTKKLSREDMIYTQKFVLDYEIKQLLHKVSRLKVFNKENYDEINKEFENIKRRKQIFDKNLTR
;
A
#
# COMPACT_ATOMS: atom_id res chain seq x y z
N MET A 1 -24.13 -13.74 -35.87
CA MET A 1 -23.99 -14.17 -34.46
C MET A 1 -22.65 -14.88 -34.34
N PRO A 2 -21.72 -14.46 -33.46
CA PRO A 2 -20.47 -15.18 -33.31
C PRO A 2 -20.73 -16.53 -32.62
N VAL A 3 -20.16 -17.60 -33.15
CA VAL A 3 -20.20 -18.94 -32.57
C VAL A 3 -19.13 -18.99 -31.48
N ASN A 4 -19.52 -18.99 -30.20
CA ASN A 4 -18.58 -19.28 -29.12
C ASN A 4 -18.33 -20.78 -29.10
N ILE A 5 -17.17 -21.21 -29.57
CA ILE A 5 -16.70 -22.59 -29.44
C ILE A 5 -16.06 -22.68 -28.05
N SER A 6 -16.69 -23.37 -27.10
CA SER A 6 -16.06 -23.68 -25.81
C SER A 6 -15.15 -24.90 -25.96
N THR A 7 -13.90 -24.73 -25.55
CA THR A 7 -12.90 -25.80 -25.48
C THR A 7 -12.83 -26.40 -24.07
N ALA A 8 -12.20 -27.56 -23.94
CA ALA A 8 -11.96 -28.18 -22.62
C ALA A 8 -11.05 -27.31 -21.71
N VAL A 9 -10.22 -26.46 -22.31
CA VAL A 9 -9.40 -25.46 -21.59
C VAL A 9 -10.29 -24.38 -20.99
N ASP A 10 -11.33 -23.94 -21.69
CA ASP A 10 -12.30 -22.97 -21.15
C ASP A 10 -13.03 -23.53 -19.94
N SER A 11 -13.35 -24.83 -19.95
CA SER A 11 -13.95 -25.52 -18.80
C SER A 11 -13.02 -25.54 -17.58
N LEU A 12 -11.70 -25.67 -17.78
CA LEU A 12 -10.72 -25.57 -16.70
C LEU A 12 -10.70 -24.15 -16.10
N VAL A 13 -10.68 -23.12 -16.95
CA VAL A 13 -10.71 -21.72 -16.52
C VAL A 13 -11.99 -21.40 -15.76
N GLU A 14 -13.14 -21.86 -16.26
CA GLU A 14 -14.44 -21.70 -15.60
C GLU A 14 -14.47 -22.40 -14.24
N LEU A 15 -13.97 -23.64 -14.17
CA LEU A 15 -13.89 -24.41 -12.94
C LEU A 15 -13.05 -23.70 -11.87
N VAL A 16 -11.86 -23.26 -12.24
CA VAL A 16 -10.94 -22.56 -11.33
C VAL A 16 -11.54 -21.22 -10.89
N ASN A 17 -12.19 -20.48 -11.79
CA ASN A 17 -12.91 -19.24 -11.46
C ASN A 17 -14.07 -19.46 -10.46
N ASN A 18 -14.83 -20.53 -10.62
CA ASN A 18 -15.95 -20.86 -9.74
C ASN A 18 -15.48 -21.28 -8.34
N LYS A 19 -14.41 -22.08 -8.25
CA LYS A 19 -13.86 -22.55 -6.96
C LYS A 19 -12.88 -21.57 -6.31
N LYS A 20 -12.39 -20.57 -7.05
CA LYS A 20 -11.31 -19.61 -6.69
C LYS A 20 -9.94 -20.24 -6.46
N ARG A 21 -9.90 -21.43 -5.85
CA ARG A 21 -8.70 -22.23 -5.58
C ARG A 21 -9.09 -23.71 -5.58
N ILE A 22 -8.39 -24.52 -6.37
CA ILE A 22 -8.64 -25.97 -6.47
C ILE A 22 -7.31 -26.73 -6.58
N PRO A 23 -7.11 -27.85 -5.87
CA PRO A 23 -5.97 -28.74 -6.11
C PRO A 23 -5.97 -29.25 -7.55
N LEU A 24 -4.80 -29.42 -8.16
CA LEU A 24 -4.68 -29.93 -9.53
C LEU A 24 -5.32 -31.32 -9.70
N GLU A 25 -5.08 -32.22 -8.73
CA GLU A 25 -5.69 -33.56 -8.70
C GLU A 25 -7.23 -33.49 -8.66
N GLU A 26 -7.80 -32.53 -7.93
CA GLU A 26 -9.24 -32.33 -7.85
C GLU A 26 -9.79 -31.76 -9.16
N ALA A 27 -9.07 -30.84 -9.81
CA ALA A 27 -9.42 -30.33 -11.13
C ALA A 27 -9.42 -31.44 -12.19
N ALA A 28 -8.41 -32.32 -12.16
CA ALA A 28 -8.31 -33.48 -13.03
C ALA A 28 -9.50 -34.44 -12.86
N LYS A 29 -9.91 -34.70 -11.62
CA LYS A 29 -11.09 -35.52 -11.32
C LYS A 29 -12.39 -34.90 -11.82
N GLU A 30 -12.58 -33.60 -11.65
CA GLU A 30 -13.83 -32.94 -12.07
C GLU A 30 -13.97 -32.79 -13.58
N LEU A 31 -12.85 -32.60 -14.29
CA LEU A 31 -12.84 -32.51 -15.75
C LEU A 31 -12.74 -33.88 -16.43
N GLY A 32 -12.48 -34.94 -15.67
CA GLY A 32 -12.31 -36.31 -16.19
C GLY A 32 -11.06 -36.45 -17.08
N LEU A 33 -10.02 -35.67 -16.80
CA LEU A 33 -8.79 -35.62 -17.60
C LEU A 33 -7.58 -36.08 -16.78
N PRO A 34 -6.53 -36.63 -17.42
CA PRO A 34 -5.29 -36.96 -16.73
C PRO A 34 -4.62 -35.71 -16.11
N GLU A 35 -4.05 -35.85 -14.92
CA GLU A 35 -3.36 -34.76 -14.21
C GLU A 35 -2.27 -34.08 -15.06
N HIS A 36 -1.50 -34.85 -15.84
CA HIS A 36 -0.46 -34.27 -16.70
C HIS A 36 -1.02 -33.31 -17.76
N ILE A 37 -2.22 -33.58 -18.30
CA ILE A 37 -2.88 -32.70 -19.27
C ILE A 37 -3.34 -31.41 -18.59
N ILE A 38 -3.96 -31.53 -17.41
CA ILE A 38 -4.35 -30.35 -16.61
C ILE A 38 -3.12 -29.53 -16.22
N ASN A 39 -2.00 -30.18 -15.90
CA ASN A 39 -0.75 -29.51 -15.57
C ASN A 39 -0.18 -28.75 -16.77
N GLU A 40 -0.14 -29.35 -17.97
CA GLU A 40 0.30 -28.66 -19.19
C GLU A 40 -0.58 -27.44 -19.50
N TRP A 41 -1.90 -27.58 -19.37
CA TRP A 41 -2.82 -26.44 -19.55
C TRP A 41 -2.64 -25.38 -18.46
N ALA A 42 -2.43 -25.79 -17.22
CA ALA A 42 -2.18 -24.86 -16.12
C ALA A 42 -0.91 -24.05 -16.34
N VAL A 43 0.18 -24.69 -16.78
CA VAL A 43 1.44 -24.01 -17.12
C VAL A 43 1.21 -23.02 -18.25
N PHE A 44 0.54 -23.43 -19.33
CA PHE A 44 0.23 -22.54 -20.44
C PHE A 44 -0.66 -21.34 -20.03
N LEU A 45 -1.69 -21.58 -19.21
CA LEU A 45 -2.59 -20.54 -18.73
C LEU A 45 -1.93 -19.64 -17.67
N GLU A 46 -0.88 -20.11 -16.99
CA GLU A 46 -0.05 -19.28 -16.11
C GLU A 46 0.86 -18.37 -16.92
N GLU A 47 1.47 -18.86 -18.00
CA GLU A 47 2.26 -18.06 -18.96
C GLU A 47 1.43 -16.95 -19.60
N GLU A 48 0.18 -17.25 -19.97
CA GLU A 48 -0.79 -16.28 -20.50
C GLU A 48 -1.48 -15.43 -19.40
N GLU A 49 -1.05 -15.55 -18.15
CA GLU A 49 -1.57 -14.80 -17.00
C GLU A 49 -3.08 -14.98 -16.71
N ILE A 50 -3.67 -16.09 -17.13
CA ILE A 50 -5.09 -16.42 -16.91
C ILE A 50 -5.30 -17.07 -15.54
N LEU A 51 -4.33 -17.86 -15.07
CA LEU A 51 -4.33 -18.50 -13.75
C LEU A 51 -2.95 -18.47 -13.09
N THR A 52 -2.86 -18.95 -11.86
CA THR A 52 -1.59 -19.06 -11.13
C THR A 52 -1.50 -20.42 -10.46
N ILE A 53 -0.31 -21.01 -10.48
CA ILE A 53 -0.01 -22.28 -9.82
C ILE A 53 0.71 -21.98 -8.49
N GLU A 54 0.03 -22.24 -7.38
CA GLU A 54 0.65 -22.18 -6.05
C GLU A 54 0.98 -23.57 -5.54
N TYR A 55 2.21 -23.75 -5.05
CA TYR A 55 2.63 -24.99 -4.41
C TYR A 55 2.45 -24.89 -2.89
N GLN A 56 1.62 -25.76 -2.33
CA GLN A 56 1.55 -25.97 -0.88
C GLN A 56 2.08 -27.37 -0.57
N PHE A 57 3.28 -27.43 0.04
CA PHE A 57 4.08 -28.65 0.17
C PHE A 57 4.41 -29.28 -1.19
N THR A 58 3.88 -30.46 -1.48
CA THR A 58 4.08 -31.21 -2.74
C THR A 58 2.85 -31.14 -3.64
N THR A 59 1.80 -30.41 -3.25
CA THR A 59 0.53 -30.38 -3.97
C THR A 59 0.39 -29.05 -4.73
N PRO A 60 0.29 -29.07 -6.06
CA PRO A 60 0.00 -27.87 -6.84
C PRO A 60 -1.48 -27.49 -6.74
N PHE A 61 -1.74 -26.20 -6.56
CA PHE A 61 -3.07 -25.59 -6.52
C PHE A 61 -3.24 -24.62 -7.67
N LEU A 62 -4.35 -24.76 -8.39
CA LEU A 62 -4.77 -23.84 -9.44
C LEU A 62 -5.61 -22.74 -8.79
N ILE A 63 -5.20 -21.50 -8.99
CA ILE A 63 -5.87 -20.33 -8.44
C ILE A 63 -6.31 -19.45 -9.58
N ALA A 64 -7.57 -19.04 -9.54
CA ALA A 64 -8.08 -18.08 -10.49
C ALA A 64 -7.33 -16.77 -10.29
N LYS A 65 -6.74 -16.22 -11.35
CA LYS A 65 -6.29 -14.84 -11.35
C LYS A 65 -7.53 -13.95 -11.42
N GLY A 66 -8.35 -13.95 -10.37
CA GLY A 66 -9.63 -13.26 -10.36
C GLY A 66 -9.37 -11.78 -10.47
N LYS A 67 -9.64 -11.17 -11.63
CA LYS A 67 -9.39 -9.76 -12.01
C LYS A 67 -8.64 -8.95 -10.93
N LYS A 68 -7.40 -9.34 -10.64
CA LYS A 68 -6.48 -8.46 -9.95
C LYS A 68 -5.85 -7.70 -11.09
N THR A 69 -6.24 -6.43 -11.23
CA THR A 69 -5.55 -5.54 -12.17
C THR A 69 -4.04 -5.70 -11.98
N VAL A 70 -3.24 -5.60 -13.04
CA VAL A 70 -1.77 -5.67 -12.98
C VAL A 70 -1.17 -4.78 -11.87
N GLU A 71 -1.92 -3.75 -11.44
CA GLU A 71 -1.61 -2.88 -10.32
C GLU A 71 -1.69 -3.49 -8.91
N GLU A 72 -2.43 -4.58 -8.69
CA GLU A 72 -2.59 -5.24 -7.37
C GLU A 72 -1.50 -6.29 -7.09
N SER A 73 -0.86 -6.82 -8.13
CA SER A 73 0.31 -7.71 -8.05
C SER A 73 1.64 -6.95 -8.13
N ARG A 74 1.61 -5.66 -8.46
CA ARG A 74 2.80 -4.81 -8.41
C ARG A 74 3.30 -4.72 -6.98
N ASP A 75 4.57 -5.03 -6.78
CA ASP A 75 5.26 -4.76 -5.52
C ASP A 75 5.50 -3.24 -5.41
N TYR A 76 4.95 -2.61 -4.37
CA TYR A 76 5.12 -1.19 -4.09
C TYR A 76 6.29 -0.91 -3.15
N SER A 77 7.15 -1.90 -2.88
CA SER A 77 8.34 -1.75 -2.02
C SER A 77 9.20 -0.55 -2.44
N GLN A 78 9.49 -0.41 -3.73
CA GLN A 78 10.26 0.71 -4.26
C GLN A 78 9.54 2.05 -4.11
N ASP A 79 8.24 2.09 -4.40
CA ASP A 79 7.43 3.31 -4.29
C ASP A 79 7.33 3.78 -2.83
N ILE A 80 7.20 2.83 -1.90
CA ILE A 80 7.19 3.08 -0.45
C ILE A 80 8.56 3.52 0.06
N GLU A 81 9.65 2.94 -0.45
CA GLU A 81 11.02 3.38 -0.12
C GLU A 81 11.26 4.83 -0.56
N ILE A 82 10.84 5.18 -1.79
CA ILE A 82 10.93 6.56 -2.30
C ILE A 82 10.13 7.51 -1.42
N LEU A 83 8.88 7.17 -1.06
CA LEU A 83 8.06 7.97 -0.16
C LEU A 83 8.73 8.13 1.22
N THR A 84 9.27 7.05 1.78
CA THR A 84 9.97 7.05 3.07
C THR A 84 11.11 8.06 3.05
N ARG A 85 11.94 8.03 2.01
CA ARG A 85 13.05 8.97 1.84
C ARG A 85 12.56 10.42 1.73
N GLN A 86 11.45 10.67 1.03
CA GLN A 86 10.86 12.02 0.96
C GLN A 86 10.37 12.51 2.32
N ILE A 87 9.75 11.64 3.12
CA ILE A 87 9.29 11.95 4.48
C ILE A 87 10.50 12.27 5.38
N GLU A 88 11.59 11.48 5.30
CA GLU A 88 12.81 11.71 6.07
C GLU A 88 13.49 13.04 5.70
N ILE A 89 13.58 13.37 4.40
CA ILE A 89 14.11 14.66 3.94
C ILE A 89 13.27 15.80 4.52
N MET A 90 11.94 15.67 4.50
CA MET A 90 11.04 16.66 5.08
C MET A 90 11.28 16.82 6.58
N GLN A 91 11.43 15.70 7.31
CA GLN A 91 11.74 15.70 8.74
C GLN A 91 13.05 16.42 9.03
N SER A 92 14.12 16.08 8.29
CA SER A 92 15.43 16.70 8.43
C SER A 92 15.38 18.20 8.17
N GLY A 93 14.66 18.61 7.11
CA GLY A 93 14.43 20.02 6.80
C GLY A 93 13.71 20.75 7.93
N LEU A 94 12.67 20.15 8.51
CA LEU A 94 11.91 20.72 9.62
C LEU A 94 12.77 20.85 10.88
N ASN A 95 13.58 19.83 11.20
CA ASN A 95 14.44 19.82 12.38
C ASN A 95 15.51 20.92 12.37
N LYS A 96 15.99 21.32 11.19
CA LYS A 96 16.94 22.43 11.03
C LYS A 96 16.34 23.81 11.32
N ILE A 97 15.02 23.94 11.32
CA ILE A 97 14.35 25.23 11.54
C ILE A 97 14.31 25.51 13.05
N VAL A 98 15.03 26.55 13.47
CA VAL A 98 15.01 27.04 14.84
C VAL A 98 14.02 28.20 14.94
N ILE A 99 13.04 28.08 15.82
CA ILE A 99 12.03 29.11 16.08
C ILE A 99 12.22 29.55 17.52
N LYS A 100 12.21 30.86 17.79
CA LYS A 100 12.19 31.36 19.15
C LYS A 100 10.81 31.09 19.75
N HIS A 101 10.74 30.56 20.95
CA HIS A 101 9.47 30.28 21.62
C HIS A 101 9.62 30.43 23.13
N ALA A 102 8.54 30.85 23.79
CA ALA A 102 8.46 30.96 25.24
C ALA A 102 7.70 29.77 25.86
N ILE A 103 6.92 29.05 25.05
CA ILE A 103 6.15 27.89 25.49
C ILE A 103 6.96 26.60 25.42
N VAL A 104 6.63 25.64 26.28
CA VAL A 104 7.18 24.28 26.24
C VAL A 104 6.05 23.35 25.83
N ILE A 105 6.29 22.56 24.78
CA ILE A 105 5.36 21.55 24.27
C ILE A 105 6.10 20.21 24.26
N LYS A 106 5.59 19.23 25.00
CA LYS A 106 6.14 17.87 25.04
C LYS A 106 5.28 16.88 24.27
N ASP A 107 3.97 17.09 24.28
CA ASP A 107 2.99 16.21 23.64
C ASP A 107 1.86 17.01 22.97
N VAL A 108 0.89 16.27 22.42
CA VAL A 108 -0.25 16.84 21.70
C VAL A 108 -1.26 17.51 22.63
N ASP A 109 -1.31 17.13 23.91
CA ASP A 109 -2.22 17.75 24.86
C ASP A 109 -1.71 19.12 25.29
N ASP A 110 -0.40 19.29 25.42
CA ASP A 110 0.24 20.60 25.57
C ASP A 110 -0.10 21.55 24.41
N VAL A 111 -0.19 21.04 23.17
CA VAL A 111 -0.62 21.84 22.00
C VAL A 111 -2.04 22.37 22.19
N LYS A 112 -2.97 21.51 22.62
CA LYS A 112 -4.37 21.93 22.84
C LYS A 112 -4.44 23.02 23.90
N ILE A 113 -3.70 22.84 25.01
CA ILE A 113 -3.63 23.82 26.09
C ILE A 113 -3.02 25.13 25.57
N ALA A 114 -1.95 25.07 24.78
CA ALA A 114 -1.32 26.25 24.21
C ALA A 114 -2.30 27.04 23.32
N LEU A 115 -3.09 26.36 22.49
CA LEU A 115 -4.07 26.99 21.60
C LEU A 115 -5.24 27.66 22.32
N THR A 116 -5.52 27.32 23.59
CA THR A 116 -6.52 28.05 24.40
C THR A 116 -6.03 29.42 24.88
N LYS A 117 -4.72 29.66 24.85
CA LYS A 117 -4.10 30.89 25.34
C LYS A 117 -3.84 31.85 24.18
N LYS A 118 -3.73 33.15 24.50
CA LYS A 118 -3.25 34.16 23.55
C LYS A 118 -1.76 33.93 23.28
N LEU A 119 -1.46 33.26 22.17
CA LEU A 119 -0.09 32.94 21.75
C LEU A 119 0.55 34.13 21.03
N SER A 120 1.86 34.28 21.22
CA SER A 120 2.64 35.10 20.31
C SER A 120 2.67 34.44 18.92
N ARG A 121 3.01 35.22 17.90
CA ARG A 121 3.17 34.69 16.55
C ARG A 121 4.22 33.58 16.51
N GLU A 122 5.34 33.78 17.20
CA GLU A 122 6.47 32.86 17.21
C GLU A 122 6.09 31.54 17.89
N ASP A 123 5.35 31.60 19.00
CA ASP A 123 4.82 30.41 19.69
C ASP A 123 3.80 29.66 18.84
N MET A 124 2.99 30.36 18.04
CA MET A 124 2.05 29.73 17.11
C MET A 124 2.78 29.00 15.98
N ILE A 125 3.84 29.59 15.42
CA ILE A 125 4.68 28.94 14.40
C ILE A 125 5.43 27.75 15.02
N TYR A 126 5.94 27.89 16.24
CA TYR A 126 6.56 26.78 16.98
C TYR A 126 5.58 25.62 17.20
N THR A 127 4.34 25.92 17.58
CA THR A 127 3.28 24.93 17.74
C THR A 127 2.97 24.22 16.42
N GLN A 128 2.90 24.95 15.31
CA GLN A 128 2.74 24.36 13.97
C GLN A 128 3.91 23.44 13.61
N LYS A 129 5.16 23.86 13.89
CA LYS A 129 6.34 23.03 13.68
C LYS A 129 6.26 21.73 14.49
N PHE A 130 5.87 21.82 15.76
CA PHE A 130 5.74 20.66 16.63
C PHE A 130 4.70 19.66 16.10
N VAL A 131 3.52 20.13 15.70
CA VAL A 131 2.47 19.27 15.13
C VAL A 131 2.95 18.59 13.86
N LEU A 132 3.62 19.33 12.96
CA LEU A 132 4.18 18.75 11.74
C LEU A 132 5.24 17.68 12.03
N ASP A 133 6.15 17.93 12.98
CA ASP A 133 7.18 16.95 13.36
C ASP A 133 6.54 15.68 13.96
N TYR A 134 5.52 15.86 14.80
CA TYR A 134 4.77 14.74 15.36
C TYR A 134 4.08 13.91 14.27
N GLU A 135 3.36 14.55 13.33
CA GLU A 135 2.68 13.86 12.23
C GLU A 135 3.67 13.11 11.33
N ILE A 136 4.81 13.72 11.01
CA ILE A 136 5.87 13.08 10.23
C ILE A 136 6.42 11.85 10.95
N LYS A 137 6.68 11.93 12.26
CA LYS A 137 7.14 10.80 13.07
C LYS A 137 6.11 9.66 13.11
N GLN A 138 4.83 10.00 13.26
CA GLN A 138 3.76 9.00 13.24
C GLN A 138 3.69 8.30 11.89
N LEU A 139 3.79 9.05 10.78
CA LEU A 139 3.79 8.47 9.44
C LEU A 139 5.01 7.56 9.22
N LEU A 140 6.22 7.99 9.61
CA LEU A 140 7.42 7.13 9.54
C LEU A 140 7.26 5.85 10.37
N HIS A 141 6.71 5.96 11.58
CA HIS A 141 6.44 4.80 12.42
C HIS A 141 5.42 3.86 11.77
N LYS A 142 4.36 4.40 11.17
CA LYS A 142 3.37 3.63 10.41
C LYS A 142 4.02 2.86 9.27
N VAL A 143 4.83 3.54 8.46
CA VAL A 143 5.56 2.94 7.34
C VAL A 143 6.49 1.82 7.83
N SER A 144 7.24 2.04 8.91
CA SER A 144 8.17 1.03 9.47
C SER A 144 7.48 -0.24 9.98
N ARG A 145 6.18 -0.19 10.27
CA ARG A 145 5.39 -1.33 10.79
C ARG A 145 4.63 -2.07 9.71
N LEU A 146 4.72 -1.64 8.46
CA LEU A 146 4.09 -2.32 7.35
C LEU A 146 4.72 -3.69 7.16
N LYS A 147 3.87 -4.71 7.07
CA LYS A 147 4.27 -6.09 6.80
C LYS A 147 4.13 -6.46 5.31
N VAL A 148 3.35 -5.67 4.57
CA VAL A 148 2.98 -5.93 3.17
C VAL A 148 3.05 -4.62 2.40
N PHE A 149 3.71 -4.62 1.24
CA PHE A 149 3.89 -3.46 0.39
C PHE A 149 2.96 -3.55 -0.83
N ASN A 150 1.67 -3.29 -0.59
CA ASN A 150 0.64 -3.31 -1.62
C ASN A 150 0.13 -1.89 -1.95
N LYS A 151 -0.69 -1.80 -3.00
CA LYS A 151 -1.27 -0.53 -3.48
C LYS A 151 -2.08 0.18 -2.39
N GLU A 152 -2.89 -0.54 -1.63
CA GLU A 152 -3.75 0.03 -0.59
C GLU A 152 -2.92 0.75 0.49
N ASN A 153 -1.87 0.10 0.99
CA ASN A 153 -0.95 0.69 1.95
C ASN A 153 -0.21 1.89 1.35
N TYR A 154 0.27 1.77 0.11
CA TYR A 154 0.92 2.88 -0.59
C TYR A 154 0.00 4.09 -0.72
N ASP A 155 -1.23 3.90 -1.19
CA ASP A 155 -2.21 4.96 -1.40
C ASP A 155 -2.58 5.64 -0.07
N GLU A 156 -2.71 4.87 1.00
CA GLU A 156 -2.97 5.38 2.35
C GLU A 156 -1.82 6.28 2.85
N ILE A 157 -0.58 5.79 2.77
CA ILE A 157 0.62 6.54 3.17
C ILE A 157 0.78 7.80 2.33
N ASN A 158 0.63 7.68 1.01
CA ASN A 158 0.78 8.79 0.08
C ASN A 158 -0.27 9.87 0.34
N LYS A 159 -1.52 9.48 0.64
CA LYS A 159 -2.58 10.41 1.01
C LYS A 159 -2.27 11.16 2.29
N GLU A 160 -1.77 10.48 3.33
CA GLU A 160 -1.32 11.12 4.56
C GLU A 160 -0.14 12.07 4.32
N PHE A 161 0.85 11.63 3.54
CA PHE A 161 2.02 12.42 3.18
C PHE A 161 1.64 13.71 2.44
N GLU A 162 0.76 13.64 1.45
CA GLU A 162 0.28 14.81 0.71
C GLU A 162 -0.47 15.80 1.61
N ASN A 163 -1.22 15.31 2.60
CA ASN A 163 -1.84 16.18 3.61
C ASN A 163 -0.80 16.89 4.48
N ILE A 164 0.23 16.19 4.94
CA ILE A 164 1.35 16.79 5.70
C ILE A 164 2.07 17.82 4.85
N LYS A 165 2.36 17.51 3.58
CA LYS A 165 3.02 18.40 2.62
C LYS A 165 2.25 19.71 2.41
N ARG A 166 0.92 19.66 2.28
CA ARG A 166 0.07 20.86 2.21
C ARG A 166 0.19 21.71 3.47
N ARG A 167 0.17 21.09 4.66
CA ARG A 167 0.34 21.82 5.93
C ARG A 167 1.75 22.41 6.07
N LYS A 168 2.77 21.70 5.58
CA LYS A 168 4.14 22.21 5.53
C LYS A 168 4.27 23.46 4.66
N GLN A 169 3.60 23.50 3.51
CA GLN A 169 3.57 24.71 2.67
C GLN A 169 2.91 25.90 3.38
N ILE A 170 1.86 25.67 4.17
CA ILE A 170 1.24 26.72 4.99
C ILE A 170 2.21 27.21 6.06
N PHE A 171 2.88 26.28 6.75
CA PHE A 171 3.90 26.59 7.74
C PHE A 171 5.05 27.42 7.13
N ASP A 172 5.55 27.05 5.94
CA ASP A 172 6.62 27.80 5.27
C ASP A 172 6.21 29.23 4.92
N LYS A 173 4.97 29.41 4.43
CA LYS A 173 4.41 30.76 4.21
C LYS A 173 4.34 31.55 5.51
N ASN A 174 3.94 30.89 6.60
CA ASN A 174 3.88 31.50 7.93
C ASN A 174 5.27 31.82 8.49
N LEU A 175 6.33 31.14 8.06
CA LEU A 175 7.70 31.44 8.46
C LEU A 175 8.22 32.72 7.80
N THR A 176 7.83 32.96 6.54
CA THR A 176 8.32 34.08 5.71
C THR A 176 7.55 35.40 5.86
N ARG A 177 6.32 35.35 6.40
CA ARG A 177 5.52 36.55 6.70
C ARG A 177 6.03 37.29 7.94
#